data_AF-A0A811T388-F1
#
_entry.id   AF-A0A811T388-F1
#
_cell.length_a   1.000
_cell.length_b   1.000
_cell.length_c   1.000
_cell.angle_alpha   90.00
_cell.angle_beta   90.00
_cell.angle_gamma   90.00
#
_symmetry.space_group_name_H-M   'P 1'
#
loop_
_entity.id
_entity.type
_entity.pdbx_description
1 polymer ?
#
loop_
_entity_poly.entity_id
_entity_poly.type
_entity_poly.pdbx_seq_one_letter_code
_entity_poly.pdbx_strand_id
1 'polypeptide(L)'
;MGNIVRYGHDKNDKQRFKCNTCGSVFVETKNTVFYNRRLSEDQIILICKLLVEKNGIRAIERIMEIHRDTISDVVEDLARHAREVTDFLIRDVGLPKVQVDEMWSFVKKNKRKLTLGMVTQIDMATAGYT
;
A
#
# COMPACT_ATOMS: atom_id res chain seq x y z
N MET A 1 24.09 10.88 -14.04
CA MET A 1 24.35 9.72 -14.90
C MET A 1 23.61 8.53 -14.29
N GLY A 2 22.65 7.95 -15.01
CA GLY A 2 21.77 6.91 -14.45
C GLY A 2 22.55 5.62 -14.21
N ASN A 3 22.65 5.20 -12.95
CA ASN A 3 23.32 3.95 -12.55
C ASN A 3 22.50 2.69 -12.87
N ILE A 4 21.41 2.80 -13.63
CA ILE A 4 20.48 1.70 -13.95
C ILE A 4 20.37 1.59 -15.48
N VAL A 5 20.63 0.39 -16.00
CA VAL A 5 20.55 0.08 -17.45
C VAL A 5 19.53 -1.03 -17.72
N ARG A 6 18.95 -1.02 -18.92
CA ARG A 6 18.07 -2.11 -19.39
C ARG A 6 18.87 -3.41 -19.52
N TYR A 7 18.29 -4.52 -19.06
CA TYR A 7 18.93 -5.83 -18.97
C TYR A 7 18.00 -6.95 -19.50
N GLY A 8 17.48 -6.77 -20.71
CA GLY A 8 16.56 -7.73 -21.35
C GLY A 8 15.20 -7.84 -20.64
N HIS A 9 14.44 -8.89 -20.96
CA HIS A 9 13.11 -9.16 -20.40
C HIS A 9 13.12 -10.45 -19.57
N ASP A 10 12.13 -10.61 -18.69
CA ASP A 10 11.88 -11.87 -18.01
C ASP A 10 10.99 -12.81 -18.84
N LYS A 11 10.63 -13.97 -18.27
CA LYS A 11 9.75 -14.96 -18.92
C LYS A 11 8.31 -14.47 -19.16
N ASN A 12 7.90 -13.40 -18.49
CA ASN A 12 6.59 -12.79 -18.58
C ASN A 12 6.65 -11.47 -19.38
N ASP A 13 7.72 -11.29 -20.18
CA ASP A 13 7.99 -10.10 -21.00
C ASP A 13 8.11 -8.79 -20.22
N LYS A 14 8.42 -8.85 -18.91
CA LYS A 14 8.66 -7.66 -18.08
C LYS A 14 10.10 -7.21 -18.22
N GLN A 15 10.31 -5.90 -18.37
CA GLN A 15 11.65 -5.32 -18.51
C GLN A 15 12.47 -5.59 -17.23
N ARG A 16 13.70 -6.08 -17.42
CA ARG A 16 14.69 -6.19 -16.35
C ARG A 16 15.65 -5.02 -16.40
N PHE A 17 16.13 -4.61 -15.25
CA PHE A 17 17.09 -3.54 -15.06
C PHE A 17 18.28 -4.06 -14.26
N LYS A 18 19.46 -3.54 -14.56
CA LYS A 18 20.70 -3.81 -13.83
C LYS A 18 21.28 -2.53 -13.29
N CYS A 19 21.63 -2.53 -12.00
CA CYS A 19 22.39 -1.44 -11.40
C CYS A 19 23.89 -1.63 -11.70
N ASN A 20 24.52 -0.62 -12.31
CA ASN A 20 25.95 -0.64 -12.61
C ASN A 20 26.83 -0.35 -11.38
N THR A 21 26.26 0.23 -10.31
CA THR A 21 26.99 0.53 -9.07
C THR A 21 27.12 -0.69 -8.17
N CYS A 22 26.03 -1.45 -7.97
CA CYS A 22 26.00 -2.61 -7.08
C CYS A 22 25.86 -3.96 -7.80
N GLY A 23 25.70 -3.97 -9.13
CA GLY A 23 25.56 -5.19 -9.93
C GLY A 23 24.20 -5.89 -9.82
N SER A 24 23.32 -5.47 -8.91
CA SER A 24 22.01 -6.09 -8.71
C SER A 24 21.11 -5.99 -9.93
N VAL A 25 20.33 -7.05 -10.18
CA VAL A 25 19.32 -7.11 -11.25
C VAL A 25 17.94 -7.17 -10.63
N PHE A 26 17.01 -6.38 -11.16
CA PHE A 26 15.62 -6.36 -10.73
C PHE A 26 14.67 -6.23 -11.93
N VAL A 27 13.44 -6.69 -11.75
CA VAL A 27 12.37 -6.49 -12.74
C VAL A 27 11.68 -5.15 -12.52
N GLU A 28 11.07 -4.61 -13.57
CA GLU A 28 10.29 -3.37 -13.54
C GLU A 28 9.23 -3.35 -12.45
N THR A 29 8.56 -4.46 -12.20
CA THR A 29 7.49 -4.54 -11.20
C THR A 29 8.00 -4.64 -9.77
N LYS A 30 9.32 -4.74 -9.53
CA LYS A 30 9.86 -4.91 -8.17
C LYS A 30 9.45 -3.74 -7.27
N ASN A 31 9.05 -4.04 -6.04
CA ASN A 31 8.53 -3.07 -5.06
C ASN A 31 7.23 -2.36 -5.51
N THR A 32 6.43 -3.03 -6.34
CA THR A 32 5.08 -2.55 -6.71
C THR A 32 4.04 -3.60 -6.33
N VAL A 33 2.77 -3.22 -6.33
CA VAL A 33 1.64 -4.15 -6.10
C VAL A 33 1.55 -5.27 -7.15
N PHE A 34 2.21 -5.11 -8.30
CA PHE A 34 2.24 -6.07 -9.40
C PHE A 34 3.33 -7.14 -9.24
N TYR A 35 4.24 -6.98 -8.27
CA TYR A 35 5.38 -7.87 -8.12
C TYR A 35 4.96 -9.27 -7.66
N ASN A 36 5.46 -10.30 -8.35
CA ASN A 36 5.31 -11.71 -7.95
C ASN A 36 3.85 -12.15 -7.70
N ARG A 37 2.91 -11.59 -8.47
CA ARG A 37 1.49 -11.93 -8.43
C ARG A 37 1.14 -12.90 -9.56
N ARG A 38 0.19 -13.80 -9.30
CA ARG A 38 -0.45 -14.63 -10.34
C ARG A 38 -1.64 -13.94 -11.02
N LEU A 39 -2.19 -12.92 -10.36
CA LEU A 39 -3.26 -12.09 -10.92
C LEU A 39 -2.71 -11.29 -12.10
N SER A 40 -3.55 -11.07 -13.11
CA SER A 40 -3.22 -10.11 -14.16
C SER A 40 -3.21 -8.67 -13.58
N GLU A 41 -2.50 -7.77 -14.25
CA GLU A 41 -2.47 -6.36 -13.84
C GLU A 41 -3.88 -5.76 -13.84
N ASP A 42 -4.71 -6.11 -14.82
CA ASP A 42 -6.11 -5.68 -14.91
C ASP A 42 -6.94 -6.13 -13.71
N GLN A 43 -6.74 -7.36 -13.22
CA GLN A 43 -7.42 -7.85 -12.02
C GLN A 43 -7.01 -7.07 -10.79
N ILE A 44 -5.71 -6.79 -10.62
CA ILE A 44 -5.19 -5.99 -9.51
C ILE A 44 -5.76 -4.57 -9.55
N ILE A 45 -5.78 -3.95 -10.73
CA ILE A 45 -6.36 -2.61 -10.95
C ILE A 45 -7.85 -2.62 -10.61
N LEU A 46 -8.60 -3.65 -11.02
CA LEU A 46 -10.02 -3.75 -10.73
C LEU A 46 -10.30 -3.94 -9.23
N ILE A 47 -9.50 -4.75 -8.53
CA ILE A 47 -9.57 -4.84 -7.05
C ILE A 47 -9.40 -3.46 -6.43
N CYS A 48 -8.38 -2.70 -6.84
CA CYS A 48 -8.14 -1.34 -6.35
C CYS A 48 -9.31 -0.39 -6.63
N LYS A 49 -9.88 -0.43 -7.84
CA LYS A 49 -11.06 0.38 -8.19
C LYS A 49 -12.26 0.06 -7.31
N LEU A 50 -12.56 -1.24 -7.12
CA LEU A 50 -13.69 -1.66 -6.30
C LEU A 50 -13.53 -1.24 -4.83
N LEU A 51 -12.31 -1.25 -4.29
CA LEU A 51 -12.02 -0.73 -2.94
C LEU A 51 -12.29 0.78 -2.83
N VAL A 52 -11.91 1.56 -3.84
CA VAL A 52 -12.19 3.02 -3.89
C VAL A 52 -13.69 3.28 -3.96
N GLU A 53 -14.44 2.43 -4.68
CA GLU A 53 -15.91 2.43 -4.72
C GLU A 53 -16.57 1.86 -3.44
N LYS A 54 -15.81 1.75 -2.34
CA LYS A 54 -16.27 1.32 -1.01
C LYS A 54 -16.78 -0.12 -0.94
N ASN A 55 -16.42 -0.98 -1.89
CA ASN A 55 -16.73 -2.40 -1.79
C ASN A 55 -15.84 -3.05 -0.72
N GLY A 56 -16.46 -3.76 0.22
CA GLY A 56 -15.71 -4.57 1.19
C GLY A 56 -15.05 -5.79 0.52
N ILE A 57 -14.01 -6.35 1.14
CA ILE A 57 -13.25 -7.51 0.62
C ILE A 57 -14.17 -8.67 0.20
N ARG A 58 -15.19 -8.98 1.02
CA ARG A 58 -16.16 -10.04 0.70
C ARG A 58 -17.06 -9.73 -0.50
N ALA A 59 -17.36 -8.45 -0.75
CA ALA A 59 -18.10 -8.05 -1.95
C ALA A 59 -17.22 -8.21 -3.18
N ILE A 60 -15.96 -7.79 -3.10
CA ILE A 60 -14.97 -7.96 -4.19
C ILE A 60 -14.76 -9.44 -4.52
N GLU A 61 -14.66 -10.31 -3.50
CA GLU A 61 -14.58 -11.77 -3.69
C GLU A 61 -15.76 -12.31 -4.51
N ARG A 62 -16.99 -11.85 -4.24
CA ARG A 62 -18.17 -12.28 -5.01
C ARG A 62 -18.23 -11.67 -6.41
N ILE A 63 -17.77 -10.43 -6.59
CA ILE A 63 -17.78 -9.74 -7.89
C ILE A 63 -16.75 -10.33 -8.84
N MET A 64 -15.56 -10.65 -8.33
CA MET A 64 -14.42 -11.08 -9.13
C MET A 64 -14.17 -12.60 -9.11
N GLU A 65 -14.87 -13.33 -8.24
CA GLU A 65 -14.67 -14.77 -8.00
C GLU A 65 -13.21 -15.11 -7.61
N ILE A 66 -12.52 -14.17 -6.97
CA ILE A 66 -11.18 -14.34 -6.43
C ILE A 66 -11.28 -14.53 -4.92
N HIS A 67 -10.59 -15.54 -4.38
CA HIS A 67 -10.59 -15.80 -2.94
C HIS A 67 -10.15 -14.56 -2.14
N ARG A 68 -10.88 -14.26 -1.05
CA ARG A 68 -10.65 -13.08 -0.22
C ARG A 68 -9.23 -12.91 0.31
N ASP A 69 -8.49 -14.01 0.51
CA ASP A 69 -7.11 -13.95 1.02
C ASP A 69 -6.20 -13.31 -0.02
N THR A 70 -6.32 -13.70 -1.30
CA THR A 70 -5.60 -13.07 -2.40
C THR A 70 -5.93 -11.59 -2.53
N ILE A 71 -7.21 -11.23 -2.36
CA ILE A 71 -7.65 -9.82 -2.37
C ILE A 71 -7.03 -9.07 -1.18
N SER A 72 -7.04 -9.67 0.01
CA SER A 72 -6.48 -9.09 1.23
C SER A 72 -4.97 -8.86 1.09
N ASP A 73 -4.24 -9.80 0.50
CA ASP A 73 -2.81 -9.64 0.23
C ASP A 73 -2.53 -8.46 -0.71
N VAL A 74 -3.39 -8.22 -1.72
CA VAL A 74 -3.27 -7.05 -2.62
C VAL A 74 -3.55 -5.76 -1.84
N VAL A 75 -4.59 -5.76 -1.00
CA VAL A 75 -4.96 -4.60 -0.18
C VAL A 75 -3.85 -4.27 0.83
N GLU A 76 -3.19 -5.27 1.40
CA GLU A 76 -2.12 -5.08 2.37
C GLU A 76 -0.89 -4.41 1.74
N ASP A 77 -0.47 -4.87 0.55
CA ASP A 77 0.62 -4.21 -0.19
C ASP A 77 0.24 -2.78 -0.60
N LEU A 78 -1.02 -2.56 -1.04
CA LEU A 78 -1.52 -1.22 -1.34
C LEU A 78 -1.47 -0.31 -0.10
N ALA A 79 -1.88 -0.82 1.07
CA ALA A 79 -1.86 -0.08 2.32
C ALA A 79 -0.43 0.25 2.77
N ARG A 80 0.54 -0.64 2.52
CA ARG A 80 1.96 -0.38 2.78
C ARG A 80 2.47 0.78 1.94
N HIS A 81 2.22 0.76 0.63
CA HIS A 81 2.63 1.86 -0.26
C HIS A 81 1.90 3.16 0.07
N ALA A 82 0.61 3.11 0.40
CA ALA A 82 -0.15 4.29 0.81
C ALA A 82 0.45 4.91 2.08
N ARG A 83 0.91 4.08 3.04
CA ARG A 83 1.60 4.57 4.24
C ARG A 83 2.93 5.23 3.88
N GLU A 84 3.75 4.62 3.04
CA GLU A 84 5.03 5.22 2.61
C GLU A 84 4.83 6.59 1.93
N VAL A 85 3.81 6.71 1.07
CA VAL A 85 3.43 7.98 0.43
C VAL A 85 2.94 8.98 1.48
N THR A 86 2.11 8.52 2.42
CA THR A 86 1.59 9.37 3.51
C THR A 86 2.73 9.88 4.38
N ASP A 87 3.67 9.03 4.80
CA ASP A 87 4.82 9.40 5.64
C ASP A 87 5.82 10.33 4.90
N PHE A 88 5.83 10.27 3.57
CA PHE A 88 6.59 11.18 2.74
C PHE A 88 5.91 12.55 2.60
N LEU A 89 4.59 12.58 2.37
CA LEU A 89 3.82 13.80 2.10
C LEU A 89 3.39 14.54 3.37
N ILE A 90 3.03 13.81 4.43
CA ILE A 90 2.59 14.35 5.72
C ILE A 90 3.83 14.59 6.58
N ARG A 91 4.53 15.67 6.28
CA ARG A 91 5.57 16.26 7.13
C ARG A 91 5.27 17.75 7.25
N ASP A 92 5.27 18.26 8.48
CA ASP A 92 5.00 19.68 8.79
C ASP A 92 3.68 20.24 8.24
N VAL A 93 2.63 19.40 8.17
CA VAL A 93 1.27 19.89 7.97
C VAL A 93 0.87 20.70 9.21
N GLY A 94 0.91 22.03 9.11
CA GLY A 94 0.55 22.99 10.16
C GLY A 94 -0.94 22.98 10.54
N LEU A 95 -1.50 21.80 10.81
CA LEU A 95 -2.87 21.59 11.20
C LEU A 95 -3.07 21.94 12.68
N PRO A 96 -4.12 22.70 13.03
CA PRO A 96 -4.46 22.95 14.42
C PRO A 96 -4.92 21.66 15.10
N LYS A 97 -4.43 21.43 16.32
CA LYS A 97 -4.66 20.23 17.15
C LYS A 97 -6.14 19.83 17.28
N VAL A 98 -7.05 20.80 17.26
CA VAL A 98 -8.51 20.60 17.42
C VAL A 98 -9.14 19.85 16.24
N GLN A 99 -8.72 20.10 14.99
CA GLN A 99 -9.29 19.44 13.81
C GLN A 99 -8.92 17.95 13.75
N VAL A 100 -7.75 17.60 14.26
CA VAL A 100 -7.26 16.22 14.27
C VAL A 100 -8.05 15.40 15.29
N ASP A 101 -8.30 15.93 16.49
CA ASP A 101 -9.06 15.23 17.55
C ASP A 101 -10.52 14.93 17.13
N GLU A 102 -11.18 15.86 16.45
CA GLU A 102 -12.56 15.67 15.98
C GLU A 102 -12.65 14.54 14.94
N MET A 103 -11.68 14.45 14.02
CA MET A 103 -11.60 13.38 13.02
C MET A 103 -11.41 12.00 13.69
N TRP A 104 -10.60 11.92 14.75
CA TRP A 104 -10.35 10.66 15.47
C TRP A 104 -11.50 10.24 16.38
N SER A 105 -12.28 11.19 16.91
CA SER A 105 -13.49 10.89 17.72
C SER A 105 -14.55 10.11 16.93
N PHE A 106 -14.61 10.33 15.61
CA PHE A 106 -15.52 9.65 14.68
C PHE A 106 -15.08 8.21 14.38
N VAL A 107 -13.77 7.95 14.31
CA VAL A 107 -13.21 6.62 14.03
C VAL A 107 -13.10 5.81 15.33
N LYS A 108 -14.24 5.51 15.94
CA LYS A 108 -14.31 4.79 17.23
C LYS A 108 -13.91 3.31 17.05
N LYS A 109 -12.61 3.00 17.04
CA LYS A 109 -12.12 1.61 17.11
C LYS A 109 -12.04 1.13 18.56
N ASN A 110 -12.56 -0.07 18.83
CA ASN A 110 -12.45 -0.70 20.15
C ASN A 110 -10.98 -1.10 20.41
N LYS A 111 -10.29 -0.33 21.27
CA LYS A 111 -8.83 -0.44 21.50
C LYS A 111 -8.38 -1.80 22.03
N ARG A 112 -9.29 -2.64 22.56
CA ARG A 112 -8.98 -3.95 23.15
C ARG A 112 -8.46 -5.00 22.16
N LYS A 113 -8.66 -4.81 20.86
CA LYS A 113 -8.25 -5.77 19.80
C LYS A 113 -7.08 -5.28 18.95
N LEU A 114 -6.47 -4.14 19.29
CA LEU A 114 -5.41 -3.55 18.50
C LEU A 114 -4.05 -4.11 18.92
N THR A 115 -3.19 -4.35 17.94
CA THR A 115 -1.78 -4.65 18.21
C THR A 115 -1.06 -3.38 18.68
N LEU A 116 0.06 -3.54 19.38
CA LEU A 116 0.84 -2.41 19.90
C LEU A 116 1.18 -1.39 18.79
N GLY A 117 1.57 -1.87 17.61
CA GLY A 117 1.86 -1.04 16.44
C GLY A 117 0.67 -0.19 15.97
N MET A 118 -0.53 -0.78 15.99
CA MET A 118 -1.77 -0.06 15.62
C MET A 118 -2.16 0.97 16.68
N VAL A 119 -1.93 0.67 17.96
CA VAL A 119 -2.15 1.62 19.07
C VAL A 119 -1.19 2.80 18.93
N THR A 120 0.10 2.55 18.72
CA THR A 120 1.08 3.62 18.49
C THR A 120 0.74 4.49 17.28
N GLN A 121 0.21 3.93 16.19
CA GLN A 121 -0.23 4.75 15.03
C GLN A 121 -1.41 5.66 15.36
N ILE A 122 -2.36 5.18 16.18
CA ILE A 122 -3.48 6.00 16.65
C ILE A 122 -2.97 7.10 17.60
N ASP A 123 -2.07 6.74 18.51
CA ASP A 123 -1.52 7.66 19.50
C ASP A 123 -0.62 8.73 18.86
N MET A 124 0.22 8.36 17.87
CA MET A 124 1.02 9.31 17.08
C MET A 124 0.16 10.33 16.32
N ALA A 125 -1.04 9.92 15.90
CA ALA A 125 -1.94 10.79 15.16
C ALA A 125 -2.86 11.62 16.06
N THR A 126 -2.90 11.38 17.37
CA THR A 126 -3.73 12.10 18.35
C THR A 126 -2.93 12.92 19.35
N ALA A 127 -1.71 12.49 19.70
CA ALA A 127 -0.81 13.21 20.58
C ALA A 127 0.22 14.00 19.78
N GLY A 128 0.19 15.32 19.95
CA GLY A 128 1.26 16.21 19.49
C GLY A 128 2.57 15.84 20.19
N TYR A 129 3.45 15.15 19.47
CA TYR A 129 4.87 15.09 19.82
C TYR A 129 5.51 16.41 19.37
N THR A 130 5.60 17.33 20.33
CA THR A 130 6.76 18.22 20.49
C THR A 130 7.83 17.47 21.27
#